data_AF-A0A2G9TFG6-F1
#
_entry.id   AF-A0A2G9TFG6-F1
#
_cell.length_a   1.000
_cell.length_b   1.000
_cell.length_c   1.000
_cell.angle_alpha   90.00
_cell.angle_beta   90.00
_cell.angle_gamma   90.00
#
_symmetry.space_group_name_H-M   'P 1'
#
loop_
_entity.id
_entity.type
_entity.pdbx_description
1 polymer ?
#
loop_
_entity_poly.entity_id
_entity_poly.type
_entity_poly.pdbx_seq_one_letter_code
_entity_poly.pdbx_strand_id
1 'polypeptide(L)'
;QREETIASLPTTLRDTMSSLYSSLRGDDLDAFHSAVFDLSSPTALSVSLKQPDSKTRAEVLGSYVAELKEQVTAQTEPAAVLLSCVLYLLAKHGRPVTASGRFVAQLVPQLDGVVEQ
;
A
#
# COMPACT_ATOMS: atom_id res chain seq x y z
N GLN A 1 30.08 19.13 -1.93
CA GLN A 1 28.97 18.51 -2.69
C GLN A 1 28.58 17.13 -2.16
N ARG A 2 29.28 16.01 -2.48
CA ARG A 2 28.83 14.65 -2.07
C ARG A 2 28.47 14.51 -0.58
N GLU A 3 29.34 14.99 0.30
CA GLU A 3 29.13 14.90 1.75
C GLU A 3 28.01 15.81 2.26
N GLU A 4 27.80 16.96 1.63
CA GLU A 4 26.61 17.81 1.89
C GLU A 4 25.32 17.10 1.45
N THR A 5 25.34 16.41 0.30
CA THR A 5 24.18 15.65 -0.20
C THR A 5 23.86 14.45 0.69
N ILE A 6 24.86 13.80 1.28
CA ILE A 6 24.66 12.72 2.27
C ILE A 6 24.18 13.32 3.61
N ALA A 7 24.74 14.45 4.04
CA ALA A 7 24.33 15.14 5.27
C ALA A 7 22.88 15.66 5.23
N SER A 8 22.36 16.03 4.05
CA SER A 8 20.96 16.46 3.89
C SER A 8 19.94 15.30 3.89
N LEU A 9 20.38 14.04 3.82
CA LEU A 9 19.49 12.88 3.95
C LEU A 9 18.98 12.69 5.39
N PRO A 10 17.82 12.04 5.58
CA PRO A 10 17.38 11.53 6.87
C PRO A 10 18.46 10.66 7.52
N THR A 11 18.59 10.71 8.85
CA THR A 11 19.66 10.01 9.61
C THR A 11 19.77 8.53 9.26
N THR A 12 18.65 7.81 9.22
CA THR A 12 18.59 6.39 8.85
C THR A 12 19.20 6.08 7.47
N LEU A 13 18.98 6.96 6.49
CA LEU A 13 19.49 6.81 5.12
C LEU A 13 20.92 7.33 4.97
N ARG A 14 21.28 8.36 5.76
CA ARG A 14 22.63 8.93 5.83
C ARG A 14 23.64 7.88 6.31
N ASP A 15 23.29 7.12 7.34
CA ASP A 15 24.18 6.14 7.95
C ASP A 15 24.42 4.96 7.00
N THR A 16 23.37 4.40 6.38
CA THR A 16 23.51 3.35 5.33
C THR A 16 24.30 3.83 4.12
N MET A 17 24.02 5.04 3.61
CA MET A 17 24.74 5.59 2.45
C MET A 17 26.20 5.94 2.78
N SER A 18 26.52 6.26 4.04
CA SER A 18 27.89 6.47 4.52
C SER A 18 28.66 5.15 4.65
N SER A 19 28.01 4.08 5.12
CA SER A 19 28.58 2.72 5.14
C SER A 19 28.85 2.20 3.73
N LEU A 20 27.89 2.34 2.80
CA LEU A 20 28.08 1.99 1.39
C LEU A 20 29.28 2.74 0.78
N TYR A 21 29.38 4.05 1.04
CA TYR A 21 30.49 4.85 0.54
C TYR A 21 31.85 4.47 1.15
N SER A 22 31.87 4.09 2.42
CA SER A 22 33.09 3.65 3.10
C SER A 22 33.56 2.30 2.55
N SER A 23 32.62 1.39 2.31
CA SER A 23 32.90 0.10 1.66
C SER A 23 33.39 0.25 0.22
N LEU A 24 32.85 1.18 -0.57
CA LEU A 24 33.34 1.52 -1.92
C LEU A 24 34.81 2.00 -1.98
N ARG A 25 35.43 2.30 -0.83
CA ARG A 25 36.85 2.66 -0.69
C ARG A 25 37.71 1.55 -0.07
N GLY A 26 37.13 0.46 0.38
CA GLY A 26 37.83 -0.70 0.91
C GLY A 26 37.88 -1.86 -0.08
N ASP A 27 38.74 -2.83 0.18
CA ASP A 27 38.85 -4.07 -0.59
C ASP A 27 37.88 -5.17 -0.10
N ASP A 28 36.93 -4.82 0.78
CA ASP A 28 35.97 -5.74 1.40
C ASP A 28 34.64 -5.78 0.62
N LEU A 29 34.48 -6.85 -0.17
CA LEU A 29 33.30 -7.12 -0.99
C LEU A 29 32.07 -7.52 -0.14
N ASP A 30 32.27 -8.16 1.01
CA ASP A 30 31.18 -8.61 1.88
C ASP A 30 30.56 -7.42 2.64
N ALA A 31 31.39 -6.44 3.03
CA ALA A 31 30.93 -5.15 3.51
C ALA A 31 30.12 -4.39 2.44
N PHE A 32 30.49 -4.51 1.16
CA PHE A 32 29.75 -3.89 0.05
C PHE A 32 28.38 -4.54 -0.13
N HIS A 33 28.34 -5.87 -0.20
CA HIS A 33 27.09 -6.61 -0.33
C HIS A 33 26.15 -6.37 0.85
N SER A 34 26.68 -6.29 2.07
CA SER A 34 25.90 -5.96 3.28
C SER A 34 25.30 -4.56 3.20
N ALA A 35 26.09 -3.53 2.87
CA ALA A 35 25.60 -2.16 2.76
C ALA A 35 24.58 -1.96 1.62
N VAL A 36 24.72 -2.68 0.51
CA VAL A 36 23.74 -2.72 -0.58
C VAL A 36 22.44 -3.39 -0.12
N PHE A 37 22.53 -4.49 0.63
CA PHE A 37 21.36 -5.19 1.17
C PHE A 37 20.57 -4.31 2.14
N ASP A 38 21.25 -3.65 3.09
CA ASP A 38 20.63 -2.74 4.06
C ASP A 38 19.92 -1.56 3.37
N LEU A 39 20.54 -0.99 2.32
CA LEU A 39 19.93 0.07 1.51
C LEU A 39 18.74 -0.45 0.68
N SER A 40 18.77 -1.70 0.22
CA SER A 40 17.64 -2.33 -0.49
C SER A 40 16.44 -2.63 0.42
N SER A 41 16.61 -2.54 1.75
CA SER A 41 15.54 -2.81 2.70
C SER A 41 14.36 -1.83 2.51
N PRO A 42 13.10 -2.30 2.72
CA PRO A 42 11.95 -1.40 2.70
C PRO A 42 12.08 -0.23 3.68
N THR A 43 12.75 -0.42 4.81
CA THR A 43 12.97 0.63 5.82
C THR A 43 13.84 1.79 5.29
N ALA A 44 14.74 1.52 4.34
CA ALA A 44 15.61 2.54 3.75
C ALA A 44 15.01 3.19 2.48
N LEU A 45 14.46 2.39 1.56
CA LEU A 45 14.03 2.87 0.24
C LEU A 45 12.55 2.68 -0.11
N SER A 46 11.70 2.14 0.77
CA SER A 46 10.26 2.11 0.47
C SER A 46 9.66 3.52 0.47
N VAL A 47 8.73 3.75 -0.46
CA VAL A 47 7.84 4.90 -0.39
C VAL A 47 7.00 4.74 0.86
N SER A 48 7.27 5.56 1.88
CA SER A 48 6.46 5.61 3.09
C SER A 48 5.07 6.14 2.75
N LEU A 49 4.16 5.23 2.44
CA LEU A 49 2.74 5.50 2.22
C LEU A 49 2.16 6.02 3.53
N LYS A 50 2.16 7.34 3.70
CA LYS A 50 1.45 8.00 4.81
C LYS A 50 0.01 7.50 4.79
N GLN A 51 -0.46 7.01 5.94
CA GLN A 51 -1.88 6.71 6.07
C GLN A 51 -2.68 7.99 5.76
N PRO A 52 -3.73 7.91 4.92
CA PRO A 52 -4.56 9.07 4.65
C PRO A 52 -5.18 9.56 5.95
N ASP A 53 -5.19 10.88 6.13
CA ASP A 53 -5.88 11.53 7.23
C ASP A 53 -7.39 11.23 7.19
N SER A 54 -8.09 11.46 8.30
CA SER A 54 -9.50 11.10 8.44
C SER A 54 -10.41 11.76 7.40
N LYS A 55 -10.06 12.97 6.92
CA LYS A 55 -10.81 13.69 5.88
C LYS A 55 -10.54 13.06 4.51
N THR A 56 -9.28 12.89 4.12
CA THR A 56 -8.90 12.20 2.87
C THR A 56 -9.49 10.78 2.82
N ARG A 57 -9.49 10.04 3.94
CA ARG A 57 -10.09 8.70 4.02
C ARG A 57 -11.61 8.72 3.80
N ALA A 58 -12.31 9.72 4.34
CA ALA A 58 -13.75 9.89 4.12
C ALA A 58 -14.08 10.29 2.68
N GLU A 59 -13.28 11.19 2.08
CA GLU A 59 -13.42 11.60 0.67
C GLU A 59 -13.18 10.43 -0.28
N VAL A 60 -12.08 9.67 -0.09
CA VAL A 60 -11.77 8.47 -0.88
C VAL A 60 -12.86 7.40 -0.74
N LEU A 61 -13.40 7.17 0.47
CA LEU A 61 -14.51 6.23 0.66
C LEU A 61 -15.78 6.72 -0.05
N GLY A 62 -16.08 8.01 0.00
CA GLY A 62 -17.22 8.61 -0.70
C GLY A 62 -17.15 8.42 -2.21
N SER A 63 -16.00 8.71 -2.82
CA SER A 63 -15.75 8.46 -4.25
C SER A 63 -15.87 6.98 -4.59
N TYR A 64 -15.27 6.10 -3.78
CA TYR A 64 -15.32 4.65 -4.00
C TYR A 64 -16.74 4.08 -3.96
N VAL A 65 -17.58 4.55 -3.03
CA VAL A 65 -19.00 4.18 -2.96
C VAL A 65 -19.79 4.70 -4.18
N ALA A 66 -19.45 5.88 -4.71
CA ALA A 66 -20.07 6.41 -5.93
C ALA A 66 -19.68 5.61 -7.18
N GLU A 67 -18.39 5.29 -7.36
CA GLU A 67 -17.87 4.46 -8.46
C GLU A 67 -18.48 3.05 -8.43
N LEU A 68 -18.54 2.41 -7.26
CA LEU A 68 -19.18 1.10 -7.10
C LEU A 68 -20.67 1.13 -7.46
N LYS A 69 -21.38 2.21 -7.11
CA LYS A 69 -22.79 2.38 -7.49
C LYS A 69 -22.95 2.49 -9.00
N GLU A 70 -22.09 3.25 -9.67
CA GLU A 70 -22.07 3.38 -11.13
C GLU A 70 -21.78 2.02 -11.79
N GLN A 71 -20.77 1.29 -11.30
CA GLN A 71 -20.46 -0.06 -11.77
C GLN A 71 -21.65 -1.02 -11.63
N VAL A 72 -22.34 -1.05 -10.47
CA VAL A 72 -23.55 -1.87 -10.30
C VAL A 72 -24.63 -1.53 -11.32
N THR A 73 -24.77 -0.27 -11.74
CA THR A 73 -25.76 0.14 -12.76
C THR A 73 -25.31 -0.08 -14.21
N ALA A 74 -24.01 -0.12 -14.49
CA ALA A 74 -23.46 -0.25 -15.84
C ALA A 74 -23.12 -1.71 -16.23
N GLN A 75 -22.82 -2.56 -15.24
CA GLN A 75 -22.36 -3.93 -15.46
C GLN A 75 -23.53 -4.86 -15.82
N THR A 76 -23.37 -5.65 -16.89
CA THR A 76 -24.39 -6.61 -17.36
C THR A 76 -24.05 -8.07 -17.02
N GLU A 77 -22.81 -8.36 -16.62
CA GLU A 77 -22.37 -9.71 -16.24
C GLU A 77 -22.81 -10.03 -14.79
N PRO A 78 -23.64 -11.07 -14.55
CA PRO A 78 -24.21 -11.33 -13.22
C PRO A 78 -23.18 -11.53 -12.10
N ALA A 79 -22.05 -12.19 -12.39
CA ALA A 79 -21.00 -12.44 -11.42
C ALA A 79 -20.28 -11.15 -10.99
N ALA A 80 -20.04 -10.24 -11.94
CA ALA A 80 -19.43 -8.96 -11.67
C ALA A 80 -20.39 -8.00 -10.96
N VAL A 81 -21.69 -8.00 -11.33
CA VAL A 81 -22.73 -7.24 -10.60
C VAL A 81 -22.81 -7.68 -9.14
N LEU A 82 -22.85 -8.99 -8.87
CA LEU A 82 -22.89 -9.52 -7.51
C LEU A 82 -21.65 -9.09 -6.70
N LEU A 83 -20.46 -9.15 -7.32
CA LEU A 83 -19.23 -8.68 -6.68
C LEU A 83 -19.30 -7.17 -6.36
N SER A 84 -19.65 -6.31 -7.32
CA SER A 84 -19.77 -4.86 -7.09
C SER A 84 -20.82 -4.53 -6.00
N CYS A 85 -21.92 -5.28 -5.93
CA CYS A 85 -22.91 -5.15 -4.84
C CYS A 85 -22.32 -5.52 -3.46
N VAL A 86 -21.55 -6.61 -3.37
CA VAL A 86 -20.86 -7.02 -2.13
C VAL A 86 -19.85 -5.96 -1.68
N LEU A 87 -19.03 -5.46 -2.61
CA LEU A 87 -18.04 -4.41 -2.33
C LEU A 87 -18.72 -3.10 -1.90
N TYR A 88 -19.86 -2.75 -2.51
CA TYR A 88 -20.66 -1.58 -2.16
C TYR A 88 -21.22 -1.66 -0.73
N LEU A 89 -21.75 -2.82 -0.32
CA LEU A 89 -22.21 -3.04 1.05
C LEU A 89 -21.05 -2.89 2.04
N LEU A 90 -19.92 -3.58 1.82
CA LEU A 90 -18.76 -3.50 2.71
C LEU A 90 -18.22 -2.06 2.83
N ALA A 91 -18.11 -1.33 1.71
CA ALA A 91 -17.69 0.07 1.69
C ALA A 91 -18.66 0.97 2.47
N LYS A 92 -19.98 0.78 2.32
CA LYS A 92 -21.01 1.51 3.08
C LYS A 92 -20.93 1.27 4.59
N HIS A 93 -20.53 0.06 5.02
CA HIS A 93 -20.26 -0.27 6.43
C HIS A 93 -18.85 0.12 6.91
N GLY A 94 -18.15 1.02 6.20
CA GLY A 94 -16.85 1.57 6.61
C GLY A 94 -15.66 0.63 6.38
N ARG A 95 -15.86 -0.48 5.65
CA ARG A 95 -14.83 -1.46 5.27
C ARG A 95 -14.62 -1.41 3.75
N PRO A 96 -13.96 -0.37 3.20
CA PRO A 96 -13.60 -0.33 1.78
C PRO A 96 -12.55 -1.43 1.52
N VAL A 97 -13.00 -2.55 0.96
CA VAL A 97 -12.15 -3.66 0.52
C VAL A 97 -12.14 -3.66 -1.00
N THR A 98 -10.98 -3.83 -1.61
CA THR A 98 -10.87 -4.13 -3.05
C THR A 98 -10.60 -5.62 -3.22
N ALA A 99 -11.32 -6.26 -4.15
CA ALA A 99 -11.13 -7.68 -4.45
C ALA A 99 -11.22 -7.92 -5.96
N SER A 100 -10.27 -8.67 -6.51
CA SER A 100 -10.45 -9.31 -7.81
C SER A 100 -11.23 -10.62 -7.65
N GLY A 101 -11.75 -11.17 -8.74
CA GLY A 101 -12.58 -12.39 -8.74
C GLY A 101 -11.99 -13.61 -8.00
N ARG A 102 -10.67 -13.66 -7.79
CA ARG A 102 -10.00 -14.72 -7.01
C ARG A 102 -10.12 -14.58 -5.49
N PHE A 103 -10.38 -13.37 -4.99
CA PHE A 103 -10.47 -13.07 -3.55
C PHE A 103 -11.90 -13.04 -3.01
N VAL A 104 -12.90 -13.25 -3.87
CA VAL A 104 -14.34 -13.26 -3.47
C VAL A 104 -14.62 -14.31 -2.40
N ALA A 105 -13.97 -15.47 -2.45
CA ALA A 105 -14.06 -16.50 -1.42
C ALA A 105 -13.60 -16.03 -0.02
N GLN A 106 -12.69 -15.04 0.05
CA GLN A 106 -12.24 -14.42 1.31
C GLN A 106 -13.15 -13.27 1.77
N LEU A 107 -14.06 -12.78 0.92
CA LEU A 107 -15.11 -11.83 1.31
C LEU A 107 -16.29 -12.52 2.00
N VAL A 108 -16.58 -13.79 1.68
CA VAL A 108 -17.74 -14.52 2.24
C VAL A 108 -17.75 -14.52 3.77
N PRO A 109 -16.64 -14.80 4.50
CA PRO A 109 -16.64 -14.71 5.97
C PRO A 109 -16.80 -13.28 6.52
N GLN A 110 -16.58 -12.25 5.70
CA GLN A 110 -16.79 -10.85 6.10
C GLN A 110 -18.24 -10.39 5.87
N LEU A 111 -19.00 -11.09 5.02
CA LEU A 111 -20.42 -10.85 4.76
C LEU A 111 -21.33 -11.43 5.87
N ASP A 112 -20.96 -12.56 6.47
CA ASP A 112 -21.74 -13.21 7.55
C ASP A 112 -22.12 -12.21 8.65
N GLY A 113 -21.15 -11.44 9.15
CA GLY A 113 -21.38 -10.41 10.17
C GLY A 113 -21.98 -9.08 9.67
N VAL A 114 -22.43 -9.01 8.42
CA VAL A 114 -23.09 -7.83 7.80
C VAL A 114 -24.54 -8.13 7.40
N VAL A 115 -24.88 -9.41 7.18
CA VAL A 115 -26.24 -9.83 6.77
C VAL A 115 -27.18 -10.07 7.97
N GLU A 116 -26.64 -10.24 9.19
CA GLU A 116 -27.43 -10.41 10.43
C GLU A 116 -27.90 -9.09 11.11
N GLN A 117 -28.10 -7.99 10.36
CA GLN A 117 -28.63 -6.71 10.87
C GLN A 117 -29.75 -6.11 10.01
#